data_AF-A0A3P3F5I1-F1
#
_entry.id   AF-A0A3P3F5I1-F1
#
_cell.length_a   1.000
_cell.length_b   1.000
_cell.length_c   1.000
_cell.angle_alpha   90.00
_cell.angle_beta   90.00
_cell.angle_gamma   90.00
#
_symmetry.space_group_name_H-M   'P 1'
#
loop_
_entity.id
_entity.type
_entity.pdbx_description
1 polymer ?
#
loop_
_entity_poly.entity_id
_entity_poly.type
_entity_poly.pdbx_seq_one_letter_code
_entity_poly.pdbx_strand_id
1 'polypeptide(L)' 'MCGKQAVIALTVIHAGRTGDLAWCLATYTEGLAVGNGTSVDVFERQADGAWLIRMCSLNSTD' A
#
# COMPACT_ATOMS: atom_id res chain seq x y z
N MET A 1 3.57 5.94 -20.16
CA MET A 1 3.45 4.47 -20.05
C MET A 1 3.62 4.12 -18.57
N CYS A 2 2.53 3.78 -17.88
CA CYS A 2 2.61 3.25 -16.52
C CYS A 2 2.97 1.77 -16.65
N GLY A 3 4.23 1.42 -16.37
CA GLY A 3 4.69 0.03 -16.43
C GLY A 3 3.92 -0.79 -15.41
N LYS A 4 3.17 -1.80 -15.86
CA LYS A 4 2.50 -2.74 -14.96
C LYS A 4 3.57 -3.65 -14.35
N GLN A 5 4.13 -3.25 -13.21
CA GLN A 5 4.89 -4.16 -12.37
C GLN A 5 3.92 -5.18 -11.76
N ALA A 6 4.21 -6.46 -11.95
CA ALA A 6 3.42 -7.55 -11.40
C ALA A 6 3.84 -7.78 -9.94
N VAL A 7 3.09 -7.21 -9.00
CA VAL A 7 3.18 -7.59 -7.59
C VAL A 7 2.64 -9.00 -7.45
N ILE A 8 3.49 -9.93 -7.00
CA ILE A 8 3.14 -11.35 -6.84
C ILE A 8 2.56 -11.60 -5.43
N ALA A 9 3.01 -10.83 -4.44
CA ALA A 9 2.49 -10.89 -3.09
C ALA A 9 2.48 -9.51 -2.42
N LEU A 10 1.42 -9.22 -1.68
CA LEU A 10 1.28 -8.05 -0.80
C LEU A 10 0.77 -8.52 0.55
N THR A 11 1.48 -8.23 1.63
CA THR A 11 1.13 -8.65 2.99
C THR A 11 1.11 -7.46 3.93
N VAL A 12 -0.05 -7.16 4.52
CA VAL A 12 -0.16 -6.12 5.55
C VAL A 12 0.55 -6.61 6.82
N ILE A 13 1.57 -5.87 7.27
CA ILE A 13 2.33 -6.17 8.48
C ILE A 13 1.90 -5.32 9.68
N HIS A 14 1.45 -4.08 9.43
CA HIS A 14 0.87 -3.21 10.45
C HIS A 14 -0.30 -2.41 9.87
N ALA A 15 -1.28 -2.11 10.71
CA ALA A 15 -2.39 -1.25 10.35
C ALA A 15 -2.92 -0.52 11.59
N GLY A 16 -3.51 0.66 11.36
CA GLY A 16 -4.14 1.44 12.41
C GLY A 16 -5.14 2.43 11.85
N ARG A 17 -5.95 3.01 12.74
CA ARG A 17 -6.89 4.08 12.38
C ARG A 17 -7.10 5.07 13.53
N THR A 18 -7.45 6.29 13.16
CA THR A 18 -7.92 7.34 14.07
C THR A 18 -9.00 8.16 13.37
N GLY A 19 -10.20 8.20 13.93
CA GLY A 19 -11.36 8.82 13.29
C GLY A 19 -11.60 8.27 11.88
N ASP A 20 -11.61 9.19 10.91
CA ASP A 20 -11.81 8.92 9.48
C ASP A 20 -10.51 8.79 8.69
N LEU A 21 -9.36 8.63 9.38
CA LEU A 21 -8.07 8.32 8.77
C LEU A 21 -7.61 6.92 9.21
N ALA A 22 -7.13 6.14 8.24
CA ALA A 22 -6.53 4.84 8.48
C ALA A 22 -5.21 4.73 7.72
N TRP A 23 -4.38 3.76 8.12
CA TRP A 23 -3.12 3.47 7.45
C TRP A 23 -2.82 1.97 7.49
N CYS A 24 -2.05 1.51 6.53
CA CYS A 24 -1.36 0.23 6.61
C CYS A 24 0.08 0.32 6.10
N LEU A 25 0.94 -0.48 6.72
CA LEU A 25 2.27 -0.81 6.22
C LEU A 25 2.20 -2.25 5.72
N ALA A 26 2.55 -2.47 4.46
CA ALA A 26 2.60 -3.80 3.85
C ALA A 26 3.98 -4.08 3.29
N THR A 27 4.40 -5.34 3.29
CA THR A 27 5.51 -5.81 2.45
C THR A 27 4.97 -6.22 1.10
N TYR A 28 5.71 -5.90 0.04
CA TYR A 28 5.40 -6.37 -1.30
C TYR A 28 6.59 -7.10 -1.91
N THR A 29 6.27 -8.07 -2.76
CA THR A 29 7.23 -8.77 -3.61
C THR A 29 6.78 -8.61 -5.05
N GLU A 30 7.60 -7.93 -5.85
CA GLU A 30 7.46 -7.93 -7.29
C GLU A 30 8.20 -9.12 -7.89
N GLY A 31 7.75 -9.59 -9.06
CA GLY A 31 8.39 -10.72 -9.74
C GLY A 31 9.88 -10.53 -10.02
N LEU A 32 10.51 -11.63 -10.45
CA LEU A 32 11.96 -11.97 -10.56
C LEU A 32 12.99 -10.90 -10.95
N ALA A 33 12.62 -9.66 -11.26
CA ALA A 33 13.52 -8.62 -11.75
C ALA A 33 13.37 -7.22 -11.11
N VAL A 34 12.44 -6.97 -10.17
CA VAL A 34 12.08 -5.58 -9.81
C VAL A 34 12.01 -5.26 -8.30
N GLY A 35 12.49 -6.18 -7.46
CA GLY A 35 12.77 -5.89 -6.06
C GLY A 35 11.61 -6.10 -5.09
N ASN A 36 11.97 -6.25 -3.83
CA ASN A 36 11.05 -6.30 -2.70
C ASN A 36 11.03 -4.94 -2.01
N GLY A 37 9.97 -4.67 -1.27
CA GLY A 37 9.90 -3.44 -0.50
C GLY A 37 8.72 -3.39 0.46
N THR A 38 8.44 -2.16 0.89
CA THR A 38 7.26 -1.87 1.71
C THR A 38 6.38 -0.83 1.04
N SER A 39 5.07 -0.95 1.21
CA SER A 39 4.11 0.10 0.87
C SER A 39 3.56 0.71 2.16
N VAL A 40 3.43 2.04 2.16
CA VAL A 40 2.61 2.75 3.16
C VAL A 40 1.43 3.36 2.43
N ASP A 41 0.25 2.97 2.87
CA ASP A 41 -1.02 3.43 2.32
C ASP A 41 -1.80 4.16 3.40
N VAL A 42 -2.29 5.36 3.08
CA VAL A 42 -3.15 6.18 3.93
C VAL A 42 -4.53 6.22 3.29
N PHE A 43 -5.55 5.94 4.10
CA PHE A 43 -6.94 5.89 3.69
C PHE A 43 -7.74 6.97 4.39
N GLU A 44 -8.72 7.52 3.68
CA GLU A 44 -9.70 8.44 4.22
C GLU A 44 -11.10 7.84 4.07
N ARG A 45 -11.87 7.87 5.16
CA ARG A 45 -13.24 7.39 5.18
C ARG A 45 -14.14 8.40 4.49
N GLN A 46 -14.89 7.93 3.51
CA GLN A 46 -15.85 8.72 2.76
C GLN A 46 -17.18 8.80 3.51
N ALA A 47 -18.05 9.72 3.09
CA ALA A 47 -19.37 9.92 3.71
C ALA A 47 -20.28 8.68 3.61
N ASP A 48 -20.07 7.83 2.61
CA ASP A 48 -20.77 6.54 2.44
C ASP A 48 -20.17 5.41 3.29
N GLY A 49 -19.10 5.69 4.04
CA GLY A 49 -18.40 4.75 4.89
C GLY A 49 -17.30 3.94 4.20
N ALA A 50 -17.09 4.09 2.90
CA ALA A 50 -16.00 3.45 2.17
C ALA A 50 -14.64 4.07 2.56
N TRP A 51 -13.56 3.30 2.41
CA TRP A 51 -12.19 3.79 2.60
C TRP A 51 -11.52 3.91 1.25
N LEU A 52 -11.00 5.08 0.93
CA LEU A 52 -10.26 5.32 -0.31
C LEU A 52 -8.81 5.67 0.01
N ILE A 53 -7.88 5.18 -0.81
CA ILE A 53 -6.47 5.55 -0.71
C ILE A 53 -6.33 7.02 -1.06
N ARG A 54 -5.84 7.81 -0.10
CA ARG A 54 -5.53 9.24 -0.26
C ARG A 54 -4.08 9.46 -0.66
N MET A 55 -3.20 8.63 -0.12
CA MET A 55 -1.77 8.65 -0.40
C MET A 55 -1.24 7.22 -0.34
N CYS A 56 -0.38 6.87 -1.28
CA CYS A 56 0.40 5.65 -1.25
C CYS A 56 1.86 6.00 -1.55
N SER A 57 2.77 5.27 -0.92
CA SER A 57 4.21 5.35 -1.21
C SER A 57 4.79 3.96 -1.23
N LEU A 58 5.58 3.66 -2.25
CA LEU A 58 6.36 2.43 -2.36
C LEU A 58 7.80 2.75 -1.98
N ASN A 59 8.33 1.98 -1.05
CA ASN A 59 9.71 2.05 -0.62
C ASN A 59 10.41 0.75 -0.98
N SER A 60 11.18 0.79 -2.06
CA SER A 60 12.04 -0.32 -2.48
C SER A 60 13.22 -0.45 -1.53
N THR A 61 13.57 -1.69 -1.20
CA THR A 61 14.77 -2.02 -0.41
C THR A 61 15.91 -2.60 -1.25
N ASP A 62 15.80 -2.51 -2.57
CA ASP A 62 16.81 -2.89 -3.56
C ASP A 62 17.77 -1.72 -3.83
#